data_AF-A0A0B7HAN7-F1
#
_entry.id   AF-A0A0B7HAN7-F1
#
_cell.length_a   1.000
_cell.length_b   1.000
_cell.length_c   1.000
_cell.angle_alpha   90.00
_cell.angle_beta   90.00
_cell.angle_gamma   90.00
#
_symmetry.space_group_name_H-M   'P 1'
#
loop_
_entity.id
_entity.type
_entity.pdbx_description
1 polymer ?
#
loop_
_entity_poly.entity_id
_entity_poly.type
_entity_poly.pdbx_seq_one_letter_code
_entity_poly.pdbx_strand_id
1 'polypeptide(L)' 'MNLSNLQPAEGSIHREGKRVGRGQGSGKGGTATRGHKGAKSRSGYSKKIGFEGGQMPFTKTCTKIRFQKH' A
#
# COMPACT_ATOMS: atom_id res chain seq x y z
N MET A 1 -40.10 1.40 -7.72
CA MET A 1 -38.69 1.06 -8.01
C MET A 1 -38.60 -0.45 -8.15
N ASN A 2 -38.42 -0.95 -9.38
CA ASN A 2 -38.26 -2.38 -9.64
C ASN A 2 -36.79 -2.74 -9.61
N LEU A 3 -36.46 -3.99 -9.27
CA LEU A 3 -35.06 -4.47 -9.18
C LEU A 3 -34.25 -4.20 -10.47
N SER A 4 -34.92 -4.19 -11.62
CA SER A 4 -34.35 -3.93 -12.95
C SER A 4 -33.90 -2.49 -13.19
N ASN A 5 -34.36 -1.52 -12.40
CA ASN A 5 -34.20 -0.08 -12.68
C ASN A 5 -33.38 0.64 -11.60
N LEU A 6 -32.58 -0.09 -10.82
CA LEU A 6 -31.70 0.49 -9.81
C LEU A 6 -30.51 1.18 -10.49
N GLN A 7 -30.44 2.51 -10.39
CA GLN A 7 -29.29 3.29 -10.82
C GLN A 7 -28.57 3.87 -9.60
N PRO A 8 -27.25 3.64 -9.47
CA PRO A 8 -26.46 4.26 -8.42
C PRO A 8 -26.37 5.78 -8.61
N ALA A 9 -26.12 6.51 -7.52
CA ALA A 9 -25.85 7.95 -7.60
C ALA A 9 -24.57 8.22 -8.40
N GLU A 10 -24.53 9.35 -9.10
CA GLU A 10 -23.37 9.73 -9.91
C GLU A 10 -22.10 9.81 -9.04
N GLY A 11 -21.07 9.06 -9.44
CA GLY A 11 -19.82 8.95 -8.68
C GLY A 11 -19.81 7.93 -7.54
N SER A 12 -20.92 7.24 -7.23
CA SER A 12 -20.93 6.22 -6.17
C SER A 12 -20.17 4.95 -6.57
N ILE A 13 -20.17 4.62 -7.87
CA ILE A 13 -19.45 3.47 -8.42
C ILE A 13 -18.04 3.88 -8.85
N HIS A 14 -17.05 3.30 -8.17
CA HIS A 14 -15.65 3.45 -8.57
C HIS A 14 -15.37 2.48 -9.71
N ARG A 15 -14.57 2.91 -10.69
CA ARG A 15 -14.08 2.02 -11.76
C ARG A 15 -13.47 0.77 -11.12
N GLU A 16 -13.83 -0.41 -11.65
CA GLU A 16 -13.27 -1.69 -11.20
C GLU A 16 -11.75 -1.59 -11.06
N GLY A 17 -11.23 -2.02 -9.92
CA GLY A 17 -9.84 -1.80 -9.53
C GLY A 17 -8.87 -2.28 -10.62
N LYS A 18 -8.01 -1.37 -11.09
CA LYS A 18 -7.02 -1.69 -12.13
C LYS A 18 -6.13 -2.84 -11.68
N ARG A 19 -6.23 -3.99 -12.36
CA ARG A 19 -5.41 -5.18 -12.10
C ARG A 19 -3.97 -4.93 -12.54
N VAL A 20 -3.00 -5.23 -11.68
CA VAL A 20 -1.56 -5.07 -11.94
C VAL A 20 -1.05 -6.23 -12.80
N GLY A 21 -0.06 -6.00 -13.68
CA GLY A 21 0.56 -7.06 -14.49
C GLY A 21 -0.30 -7.55 -15.66
N ARG A 22 -1.15 -6.69 -16.25
CA ARG A 22 -1.98 -7.01 -17.43
C ARG A 22 -1.47 -6.27 -18.67
N GLY A 23 -0.25 -6.60 -19.08
CA GLY A 23 0.39 -6.06 -20.28
C GLY A 23 0.91 -4.61 -20.13
N GLN A 24 1.79 -4.20 -21.05
CA GLN A 24 2.43 -2.88 -21.01
C GLN A 24 1.44 -1.73 -21.22
N GLY A 25 0.40 -1.93 -22.03
CA GLY A 25 -0.64 -0.92 -22.27
C GLY A 25 -1.43 -0.50 -21.01
N SER A 26 -1.37 -1.29 -19.93
CA SER A 26 -1.96 -0.93 -18.63
C SER A 26 -1.07 0.01 -17.78
N GLY A 27 0.14 0.34 -18.23
CA GLY A 27 1.14 1.13 -17.49
C GLY A 27 1.74 0.42 -16.26
N LYS A 28 1.19 -0.76 -15.91
CA LYS A 28 1.61 -1.60 -14.78
C LYS A 28 2.01 -3.00 -15.24
N GLY A 29 2.39 -3.13 -16.51
CA GLY A 29 2.92 -4.34 -17.12
C GLY A 29 4.37 -4.61 -16.74
N GLY A 30 4.91 -5.74 -17.21
CA GLY A 30 6.30 -6.11 -16.97
C GLY A 30 6.56 -6.45 -15.50
N THR A 31 7.31 -5.60 -14.79
CA THR A 31 7.73 -5.81 -13.39
C THR A 31 6.61 -5.60 -12.37
N ALA A 32 5.36 -5.46 -12.81
CA ALA A 32 4.18 -5.34 -11.95
C ALA A 32 4.36 -4.27 -10.85
N THR A 33 4.92 -3.11 -11.23
CA THR A 33 5.27 -1.98 -10.35
C THR A 33 6.30 -2.28 -9.24
N ARG A 34 6.94 -3.46 -9.25
CA ARG A 34 7.91 -3.88 -8.21
C ARG A 34 9.38 -3.68 -8.62
N GLY A 35 9.67 -3.29 -9.86
CA GLY A 35 11.03 -3.19 -10.38
C GLY A 35 11.69 -4.56 -10.63
N HIS A 36 12.97 -4.56 -10.99
CA HIS A 36 13.64 -5.78 -11.48
C HIS A 36 14.15 -6.71 -10.38
N LYS A 37 14.82 -6.19 -9.35
CA LYS A 37 15.55 -6.96 -8.33
C LYS A 37 15.49 -6.26 -6.97
N GLY A 38 15.91 -6.97 -5.92
CA GLY A 38 15.95 -6.48 -4.55
C GLY A 38 14.95 -7.18 -3.64
N ALA A 39 15.13 -7.01 -2.33
CA ALA A 39 14.27 -7.65 -1.32
C ALA A 39 12.79 -7.27 -1.48
N LYS A 40 12.51 -6.01 -1.86
CA LYS A 40 11.16 -5.47 -2.05
C LYS A 40 10.39 -6.09 -3.23
N SER A 41 11.09 -6.66 -4.20
CA SER A 41 10.46 -7.24 -5.40
C SER A 41 10.07 -8.70 -5.19
N ARG A 42 10.51 -9.34 -4.09
CA ARG A 42 10.23 -10.74 -3.78
C ARG A 42 8.85 -10.90 -3.14
N SER A 43 8.22 -12.04 -3.39
CA SER A 43 6.97 -12.42 -2.73
C SER A 43 7.18 -12.49 -1.20
N GLY A 44 6.19 -12.02 -0.44
CA GLY A 44 6.24 -12.04 1.02
C GLY A 44 7.13 -10.97 1.67
N TYR A 45 7.72 -10.04 0.91
CA TYR A 45 8.43 -8.91 1.51
C TYR A 45 7.47 -8.04 2.33
N SER A 46 7.81 -7.82 3.59
CA SER A 46 7.16 -6.85 4.46
C SER A 46 8.22 -5.90 5.03
N LYS A 47 7.93 -4.60 4.99
CA LYS A 47 8.79 -3.59 5.61
C LYS A 47 8.59 -3.67 7.13
N LYS A 48 9.63 -4.06 7.87
CA LYS A 48 9.64 -3.94 9.33
C LYS A 48 9.54 -2.45 9.71
N ILE A 49 8.40 -2.07 10.31
CA ILE A 49 8.16 -0.70 10.78
C ILE A 49 9.18 -0.42 11.90
N GLY A 50 9.96 0.65 11.75
CA GLY A 50 11.06 0.99 12.66
C GLY A 50 12.40 0.35 12.34
N PHE A 51 12.54 -0.47 11.28
CA PHE A 51 13.86 -0.94 10.85
C PHE A 51 14.55 0.10 9.95
N GLU A 52 15.65 0.67 10.44
CA GLU A 52 16.43 1.72 9.77
C GLU A 52 17.68 1.17 9.04
N GLY A 53 17.67 -0.11 8.63
CA GLY A 53 18.75 -0.67 7.80
C GLY A 53 20.01 -1.10 8.57
N GLY A 54 19.94 -1.19 9.90
CA GLY A 54 21.04 -1.64 10.77
C GLY A 54 21.32 -0.66 11.91
N GLN A 55 20.92 0.60 11.78
CA GLN A 55 20.94 1.56 12.86
C GLN A 55 19.94 1.17 13.96
N MET A 56 20.27 1.52 15.22
CA MET A 56 19.30 1.42 16.31
C MET A 56 18.11 2.33 16.03
N PRO A 57 16.88 1.79 15.97
CA PRO A 57 15.69 2.58 15.67
C PRO A 57 15.51 3.73 16.66
N PHE A 58 15.02 4.87 16.16
CA PHE A 58 14.75 6.04 17.00
C PHE A 58 13.89 5.73 18.24
N THR A 59 12.92 4.81 18.11
CA THR A 59 12.08 4.34 19.22
C THR A 59 12.85 3.70 20.38
N LYS A 60 14.09 3.26 20.14
CA LYS A 60 14.98 2.68 21.16
C LYS A 60 16.04 3.68 21.62
N THR A 61 16.46 4.58 20.74
CA THR A 61 17.47 5.62 21.06
C THR A 61 16.90 6.73 21.93
N CYS A 62 15.62 7.08 21.73
CA CYS A 62 14.99 8.13 22.52
C CYS A 62 14.42 7.62 23.84
N THR A 63 14.74 8.32 24.92
CA THR A 63 14.16 8.09 26.24
C THR A 63 12.69 8.49 26.24
N LYS A 64 11.86 7.70 26.91
CA LYS A 64 10.43 7.98 27.04
C LYS A 64 10.21 9.04 28.11
N ILE A 65 9.95 10.28 27.69
CA ILE A 65 9.53 11.35 28.60
C ILE A 65 7.99 11.34 28.65
N ARG A 66 7.42 11.04 29.82
CA ARG A 66 5.97 11.05 30.05
C ARG A 66 5.62 12.21 30.99
N PHE A 67 5.01 13.26 30.46
CA PHE A 67 4.25 14.22 31.27
C PHE A 67 2.77 13.99 30.98
N GLN A 68 2.06 13.45 31.96
CA GLN A 68 0.61 13.37 31.95
C GLN A 68 0.12 14.35 33.01
N LYS A 69 -0.33 15.53 32.57
CA LYS A 69 -1.08 16.43 33.44
C LYS A 69 -2.53 15.94 33.48
N HIS A 70 -3.06 15.80 34.69
CA HIS A 70 -4.49 15.82 34.93
C HIS A 70 -5.06 17.19 34.59
#